data_AF-A0AAV4MPS8-F1
#
_entry.id   AF-A0AAV4MPS8-F1
#
_cell.length_a   1.000
_cell.length_b   1.000
_cell.length_c   1.000
_cell.angle_alpha   90.00
_cell.angle_beta   90.00
_cell.angle_gamma   90.00
#
_symmetry.space_group_name_H-M   'P 1'
#
loop_
_entity.id
_entity.type
_entity.pdbx_description
1 polymer ?
#
loop_
_entity_poly.entity_id
_entity_poly.type
_entity_poly.pdbx_seq_one_letter_code
_entity_poly.pdbx_strand_id
1 'polypeptide(L)'
;MTVTTELTNDQKEAIAELRKRVKDVINPTLYEDTHLFYRFLKARDFNLKNAEEMLRKHIQWRKEFHVDTILDDYTSVEALVKHFPVT
;
A
#
# COMPACT_ATOMS: atom_id res chain seq x y z
N MET A 1 11.12 12.31 -0.82
CA MET A 1 10.52 13.66 -0.77
C MET A 1 9.11 13.52 -0.20
N THR A 2 8.93 13.84 1.08
CA THR A 2 7.60 13.86 1.70
C THR A 2 6.86 15.07 1.15
N VAL A 3 5.98 14.86 0.18
CA VAL A 3 4.98 15.85 -0.18
C VAL A 3 4.07 15.97 1.04
N THR A 4 4.35 16.94 1.91
CA THR A 4 3.48 17.28 3.04
C THR A 4 2.20 17.84 2.46
N THR A 5 1.32 16.95 2.02
CA THR A 5 0.00 17.31 1.53
C THR A 5 -0.76 17.73 2.78
N GLU A 6 -1.14 19.00 2.88
CA GLU A 6 -1.98 19.44 3.98
C GLU A 6 -3.31 18.68 3.90
N LEU A 7 -3.46 17.69 4.78
CA LEU A 7 -4.67 16.89 4.87
C LEU A 7 -5.75 17.70 5.58
N THR A 8 -6.95 17.72 5.01
CA THR A 8 -8.12 18.27 5.71
C THR A 8 -8.44 17.44 6.95
N ASN A 9 -9.23 17.98 7.88
CA ASN A 9 -9.63 17.23 9.08
C ASN A 9 -10.40 15.94 8.70
N ASP A 10 -11.35 16.03 7.77
CA ASP A 10 -12.10 14.88 7.26
C ASP A 10 -11.18 13.79 6.68
N GLN A 11 -10.12 14.19 5.98
CA GLN A 11 -9.14 13.24 5.44
C GLN A 11 -8.34 12.55 6.54
N LYS A 12 -7.93 13.28 7.58
CA LYS A 12 -7.24 12.71 8.74
C LYS A 12 -8.13 11.72 9.49
N GLU A 13 -9.41 12.05 9.67
CA GLU A 13 -10.39 11.17 10.30
C GLU A 13 -10.62 9.89 9.50
N ALA A 14 -10.82 10.01 8.18
CA ALA A 14 -10.97 8.85 7.30
C ALA A 14 -9.73 7.94 7.32
N ILE A 15 -8.52 8.52 7.35
CA ILE A 15 -7.27 7.75 7.48
C ILE A 15 -7.21 7.02 8.83
N ALA A 16 -7.51 7.71 9.93
CA ALA A 16 -7.48 7.11 11.26
C ALA A 16 -8.48 5.94 11.37
N GLU A 17 -9.68 6.11 10.82
CA GLU A 17 -10.70 5.07 10.80
C GLU A 17 -10.29 3.88 9.93
N LEU A 18 -9.81 4.11 8.70
CA LEU A 18 -9.33 3.01 7.85
C LEU A 18 -8.17 2.26 8.50
N ARG A 19 -7.23 2.99 9.12
CA ARG A 19 -6.09 2.42 9.85
C ARG A 19 -6.55 1.51 10.99
N LYS A 20 -7.54 1.93 11.76
CA LYS A 20 -8.14 1.11 12.82
C LYS A 20 -8.77 -0.16 12.27
N ARG A 21 -9.49 -0.08 11.14
CA ARG A 21 -10.22 -1.21 10.56
C ARG A 21 -9.32 -2.35 10.08
N VAL A 22 -8.12 -2.05 9.57
CA VAL A 22 -7.20 -3.07 9.01
C VAL A 22 -6.08 -3.47 9.97
N LYS A 23 -6.10 -3.02 11.22
CA LYS A 23 -5.06 -3.27 12.23
C LYS A 23 -4.80 -4.77 12.46
N ASP A 24 -5.79 -5.62 12.21
CA ASP A 24 -5.74 -7.07 12.37
C ASP A 24 -4.86 -7.78 11.33
N VAL A 25 -4.66 -7.19 10.14
CA VAL A 25 -3.97 -7.86 9.01
C VAL A 25 -2.71 -7.16 8.52
N ILE A 26 -2.54 -5.88 8.85
CA ILE A 26 -1.45 -5.05 8.31
C ILE A 26 -0.16 -5.19 9.14
N ASN A 27 1.00 -5.20 8.48
CA ASN A 27 2.29 -5.24 9.17
C ASN A 27 2.67 -3.86 9.77
N PRO A 28 3.58 -3.80 10.76
CA PRO A 28 3.93 -2.55 11.45
C PRO A 28 4.49 -1.46 10.52
N THR A 29 5.33 -1.83 9.55
CA THR A 29 5.94 -0.86 8.62
C THR A 29 4.88 -0.16 7.77
N LEU A 30 3.92 -0.92 7.23
CA LEU A 30 2.81 -0.37 6.46
C LEU A 30 1.79 0.35 7.36
N TYR A 31 1.63 -0.08 8.60
CA TYR A 31 0.71 0.55 9.55
C TYR A 31 1.11 2.00 9.84
N GLU A 32 2.41 2.31 9.88
CA GLU A 32 2.89 3.68 10.13
C GLU A 32 2.77 4.60 8.89
N ASP A 33 2.65 4.04 7.69
CA ASP A 33 2.56 4.81 6.44
C ASP A 33 1.18 5.49 6.27
N THR A 34 1.09 6.77 6.64
CA THR A 34 -0.11 7.59 6.43
C THR A 34 -0.49 7.72 4.96
N HIS A 35 0.48 7.79 4.04
CA HIS A 35 0.21 7.95 2.61
C HIS A 35 -0.40 6.67 2.01
N LEU A 36 -0.08 5.49 2.54
CA LEU A 36 -0.73 4.24 2.19
C LEU A 36 -2.25 4.35 2.37
N PHE A 37 -2.73 4.72 3.56
CA PHE A 37 -4.17 4.85 3.79
C PHE A 37 -4.80 5.92 2.90
N TYR A 38 -4.14 7.08 2.77
CA TYR A 38 -4.62 8.16 1.91
C TYR A 38 -4.79 7.73 0.45
N ARG A 39 -3.83 7.02 -0.16
CA ARG A 39 -3.93 6.63 -1.58
C ARG A 39 -5.06 5.63 -1.83
N PHE A 40 -5.33 4.72 -0.89
CA PHE A 40 -6.43 3.76 -1.00
C PHE A 40 -7.79 4.43 -0.80
N LEU A 41 -7.89 5.37 0.15
CA LEU A 41 -9.07 6.22 0.30
C LEU A 41 -9.33 7.05 -0.95
N LYS A 42 -8.30 7.74 -1.46
CA LYS A 42 -8.39 8.57 -2.66
C LYS A 42 -8.81 7.76 -3.89
N ALA A 43 -8.28 6.55 -4.06
CA ALA A 43 -8.64 5.66 -5.17
C ALA A 43 -10.10 5.15 -5.12
N ARG A 44 -10.81 5.38 -4.01
CA ARG A 44 -12.20 4.95 -3.79
C ARG A 44 -13.08 6.12 -3.35
N ASP A 45 -12.72 7.35 -3.72
CA ASP A 45 -13.48 8.57 -3.43
C ASP A 45 -13.81 8.72 -1.93
N PHE A 46 -12.87 8.32 -1.07
CA PHE A 46 -13.01 8.28 0.39
C PHE A 46 -14.14 7.36 0.91
N ASN A 47 -14.64 6.45 0.09
CA ASN A 47 -15.54 5.38 0.54
C ASN A 47 -14.76 4.36 1.40
N LEU A 48 -14.94 4.43 2.72
CA LEU A 48 -14.23 3.60 3.70
C LEU A 48 -14.36 2.10 3.44
N LYS A 49 -15.56 1.61 3.10
CA LYS A 49 -15.80 0.18 2.88
C LYS A 49 -15.03 -0.33 1.65
N ASN A 50 -15.14 0.38 0.53
CA ASN A 50 -14.46 0.01 -0.71
C ASN A 50 -12.93 0.16 -0.57
N ALA A 51 -12.46 1.17 0.16
CA ALA A 51 -11.04 1.36 0.46
C ALA A 51 -10.48 0.23 1.34
N GLU A 52 -11.23 -0.18 2.36
CA GLU A 52 -10.88 -1.32 3.22
C GLU A 52 -10.79 -2.62 2.42
N GLU A 53 -11.81 -2.95 1.62
CA GLU A 53 -11.80 -4.15 0.79
C GLU A 53 -10.60 -4.18 -0.17
N MET A 54 -10.28 -3.03 -0.78
CA MET A 54 -9.12 -2.91 -1.67
C MET A 54 -7.79 -3.05 -0.92
N LEU A 55 -7.65 -2.42 0.25
CA LEU A 55 -6.44 -2.47 1.05
C LEU A 55 -6.20 -3.87 1.63
N ARG A 56 -7.23 -4.57 2.10
CA ARG A 56 -7.12 -5.96 2.56
C ARG A 56 -6.65 -6.90 1.44
N LYS A 57 -7.20 -6.76 0.23
CA LYS A 57 -6.71 -7.49 -0.95
C LYS A 57 -5.26 -7.18 -1.27
N HIS A 58 -4.85 -5.92 -1.16
CA HIS A 58 -3.46 -5.52 -1.37
C HIS A 58 -2.51 -6.15 -0.34
N ILE A 59 -2.87 -6.12 0.94
CA ILE A 59 -2.07 -6.72 2.02
C ILE A 59 -1.93 -8.23 1.80
N GLN A 60 -3.02 -8.91 1.45
CA GLN A 60 -3.00 -10.34 1.14
C GLN A 60 -2.09 -10.64 -0.06
N TRP A 61 -2.20 -9.89 -1.15
CA TRP A 61 -1.33 -10.03 -2.33
C TRP A 61 0.16 -9.82 -1.98
N ARG A 62 0.48 -8.80 -1.16
CA ARG A 62 1.87 -8.58 -0.73
C ARG A 62 2.44 -9.79 0.00
N LYS A 63 1.63 -10.43 0.85
CA LYS A 63 2.01 -11.64 1.59
C LYS A 63 2.19 -12.84 0.65
N GLU A 64 1.27 -13.05 -0.28
CA GLU A 64 1.32 -14.17 -1.25
C GLU A 64 2.53 -14.12 -2.17
N PHE A 65 2.94 -12.92 -2.58
CA PHE A 65 4.03 -12.72 -3.53
C PHE A 65 5.34 -12.28 -2.86
N HIS A 66 5.44 -12.38 -1.53
CA HIS A 66 6.64 -12.01 -0.77
C HIS A 66 7.19 -10.62 -1.13
N VAL A 67 6.27 -9.67 -1.35
CA VAL A 67 6.62 -8.32 -1.86
C VAL A 67 7.44 -7.52 -0.86
N ASP A 68 7.31 -7.83 0.44
CA ASP A 68 8.06 -7.15 1.50
C ASP A 68 9.57 -7.45 1.45
N THR A 69 10.00 -8.58 0.88
CA THR A 69 11.41 -9.00 0.79
C THR A 69 11.90 -9.11 -0.67
N ILE A 70 11.09 -8.69 -1.63
CA ILE A 70 11.39 -8.86 -3.06
C ILE A 70 12.71 -8.22 -3.49
N LEU A 71 13.14 -7.13 -2.83
CA LEU A 71 14.40 -6.46 -3.15
C LEU A 71 15.63 -7.25 -2.70
N ASP A 72 15.47 -8.13 -1.72
CA ASP A 72 16.53 -8.96 -1.16
C ASP A 72 16.56 -10.35 -1.83
N ASP A 73 15.38 -10.88 -2.18
CA ASP A 73 15.21 -12.29 -2.53
C ASP A 73 15.07 -12.54 -4.05
N TYR A 74 14.76 -11.51 -4.84
CA TYR A 74 14.44 -11.68 -6.25
C TYR A 74 15.70 -11.79 -7.12
N THR A 75 15.80 -12.90 -7.85
CA THR A 75 16.77 -13.05 -8.95
C THR A 75 16.03 -13.06 -10.28
N SER A 76 16.37 -12.12 -11.17
CA SER A 76 15.77 -12.03 -12.49
C SER A 76 16.12 -13.24 -13.36
N VAL A 77 15.18 -13.68 -14.20
CA VAL A 77 15.45 -14.74 -15.18
C VAL A 77 16.34 -14.24 -16.31
N GLU A 78 17.22 -15.10 -16.82
CA GLU A 78 18.24 -14.74 -17.83
C GLU A 78 17.62 -14.06 -19.07
N ALA A 79 16.47 -14.54 -19.53
CA ALA A 79 15.77 -13.97 -20.68
C ALA A 79 15.37 -12.49 -20.47
N LEU A 80 14.97 -12.12 -19.25
CA LEU A 80 14.66 -10.73 -18.92
C LEU A 80 15.93 -9.87 -18.93
N VAL A 81 17.02 -10.38 -18.36
CA VAL A 81 18.31 -9.67 -18.35
C VAL A 81 18.83 -9.43 -19.76
N LYS A 82 18.65 -10.41 -20.65
CA LYS A 82 19.23 -10.38 -22.00
C LYS A 82 18.40 -9.60 -23.02
N HIS A 83 17.08 -9.60 -22.87
CA HIS A 83 16.17 -9.11 -23.92
C HIS A 83 15.28 -7.96 -23.48
N PHE A 84 15.15 -7.69 -22.19
CA PHE A 84 14.35 -6.57 -21.72
C PHE A 84 15.19 -5.28 -21.78
N PRO A 85 14.77 -4.26 -22.55
CA PRO A 85 15.50 -3.00 -22.62
C PRO A 85 15.44 -2.31 -21.26
N VAL A 86 16.61 -2.06 -20.67
CA VAL A 86 16.73 -1.24 -19.46
C VAL A 86 16.94 0.19 -19.93
N THR A 87 15.87 0.99 -19.85
CA THR A 87 15.89 2.44 -20.18
C THR A 87 16.72 3.25 -19.21
#